data_AF-A0A1F5TLY5-F1
#
_entry.id   AF-A0A1F5TLY5-F1
#
_cell.length_a   1.000
_cell.length_b   1.000
_cell.length_c   1.000
_cell.angle_alpha   90.00
_cell.angle_beta   90.00
_cell.angle_gamma   90.00
#
_symmetry.space_group_name_H-M   'P 1'
#
loop_
_entity.id
_entity.type
_entity.pdbx_description
1 polymer ?
#
loop_
_entity_poly.entity_id
_entity_poly.type
_entity_poly.pdbx_seq_one_letter_code
_entity_poly.pdbx_strand_id
1 'polypeptide(L)'
;MFYIQRSFGFELFNVFWYNLFINCKNIEFSTSQKEIKRRKKAFISLCIFFGVGLLFTLLFFNYQISFGIVYMLFGVLLLTGILTFRFLSNFAKNILFIDNNKIILTNSKNSSAINLCEVYKIRIKRRTNGAIREIYIWSKNGKPFFISAFENDFDRIEKIIIDGIDKDVLIKEVVEPLNFDHFLFYPIFGLCTGVLSALFFNTIFNANIQIINIALIIACIYAFVLGIFFILKKPMFSRSAKKNAIADYIFGAILIFFSIVIFLIGM
;
A
#
# COMPACT_ATOMS: atom_id res chain seq x y z
N MET A 1 -45.27 -8.15 -6.74
CA MET A 1 -44.50 -7.56 -5.63
C MET A 1 -43.01 -7.86 -5.86
N PHE A 2 -42.31 -6.86 -6.41
CA PHE A 2 -40.87 -6.65 -6.53
C PHE A 2 -39.90 -7.85 -6.59
N TYR A 3 -39.65 -8.36 -7.80
CA TYR A 3 -38.32 -8.77 -8.25
C TYR A 3 -38.28 -8.53 -9.76
N ILE A 4 -37.45 -7.59 -10.20
CA ILE A 4 -36.92 -7.30 -11.56
C ILE A 4 -36.70 -5.77 -11.60
N GLN A 5 -35.66 -5.30 -10.92
CA GLN A 5 -35.17 -3.93 -11.12
C GLN A 5 -33.70 -3.75 -10.73
N ARG A 6 -32.90 -4.82 -10.80
CA ARG A 6 -31.46 -4.79 -10.45
C ARG A 6 -30.50 -5.20 -11.57
N SER A 7 -31.00 -5.75 -12.69
CA SER A 7 -30.15 -6.16 -13.83
C SER A 7 -29.95 -5.05 -14.85
N PHE A 8 -30.98 -4.24 -15.11
CA PHE A 8 -30.95 -3.25 -16.19
C PHE A 8 -29.92 -2.12 -15.97
N GLY A 9 -29.73 -1.68 -14.73
CA GLY A 9 -28.76 -0.63 -14.41
C GLY A 9 -27.29 -1.05 -14.56
N PHE A 10 -26.98 -2.34 -14.41
CA PHE A 10 -25.60 -2.85 -14.53
C PHE A 10 -25.22 -3.08 -16.00
N GLU A 11 -26.17 -3.57 -16.80
CA GLU A 11 -25.98 -3.74 -18.25
C GLU A 11 -25.94 -2.40 -18.98
N LEU A 12 -26.82 -1.44 -18.66
CA LEU A 12 -26.73 -0.09 -19.24
C LEU A 12 -25.47 0.66 -18.81
N PHE A 13 -24.97 0.47 -17.58
CA PHE A 13 -23.71 1.08 -17.17
C PHE A 13 -22.53 0.48 -17.95
N ASN A 14 -22.49 -0.86 -18.09
CA ASN A 14 -21.46 -1.51 -18.90
C ASN A 14 -21.55 -1.13 -20.38
N VAL A 15 -22.75 -1.07 -20.97
CA VAL A 15 -22.96 -0.71 -22.39
C VAL A 15 -22.66 0.77 -22.65
N PHE A 16 -23.00 1.68 -21.73
CA PHE A 16 -22.68 3.10 -21.86
C PHE A 16 -21.17 3.35 -21.80
N TRP A 17 -20.47 2.72 -20.85
CA TRP A 17 -19.01 2.78 -20.81
C TRP A 17 -18.37 2.09 -22.02
N TYR A 18 -18.85 0.89 -22.37
CA TYR A 18 -18.38 0.13 -23.55
C TYR A 18 -18.53 0.94 -24.84
N ASN A 19 -19.65 1.63 -25.04
CA ASN A 19 -19.86 2.51 -26.20
C ASN A 19 -19.06 3.83 -26.12
N LEU A 20 -18.74 4.32 -24.91
CA LEU A 20 -17.78 5.42 -24.74
C LEU A 20 -16.33 4.98 -25.09
N PHE A 21 -16.01 3.70 -24.92
CA PHE A 21 -14.68 3.13 -25.13
C PHE A 21 -14.38 2.74 -26.59
N ILE A 22 -15.38 2.41 -27.42
CA ILE A 22 -15.19 1.98 -28.83
C ILE A 22 -14.81 3.13 -29.76
N ASN A 23 -15.16 4.37 -29.44
CA ASN A 23 -14.96 5.52 -30.33
C ASN A 23 -13.64 6.29 -30.13
N CYS A 24 -12.78 5.85 -29.21
CA CYS A 24 -11.43 6.43 -29.03
C CYS A 24 -10.40 5.34 -29.29
N LYS A 25 -9.28 5.69 -29.92
CA LYS A 25 -8.16 4.79 -30.23
C LYS A 25 -7.38 4.46 -28.95
N ASN A 26 -8.08 3.87 -27.97
CA ASN A 26 -7.62 3.67 -26.61
C ASN A 26 -6.62 2.51 -26.55
N ILE A 27 -5.45 2.76 -25.95
CA ILE A 27 -4.50 1.69 -25.66
C ILE A 27 -4.80 1.17 -24.24
N GLU A 28 -5.06 -0.12 -24.15
CA GLU A 28 -5.40 -0.80 -22.91
C GLU A 28 -4.20 -1.57 -22.33
N PHE A 29 -4.00 -1.45 -21.02
CA PHE A 29 -2.99 -2.18 -20.26
C PHE A 29 -3.62 -2.87 -19.06
N SER A 30 -3.15 -4.09 -18.78
CA SER A 30 -3.65 -4.89 -17.65
C SER A 30 -2.56 -5.09 -16.59
N THR A 31 -3.00 -5.24 -15.34
CA THR A 31 -2.07 -5.48 -14.23
C THR A 31 -1.30 -6.79 -14.41
N SER A 32 0.02 -6.76 -14.25
CA SER A 32 0.90 -7.92 -14.38
C SER A 32 0.62 -8.95 -13.28
N GLN A 33 0.17 -10.13 -13.68
CA GLN A 33 -0.04 -11.26 -12.75
C GLN A 33 1.28 -11.74 -12.11
N LYS A 34 2.41 -11.58 -12.83
CA LYS A 34 3.74 -11.90 -12.31
C LYS A 34 4.07 -11.03 -11.10
N GLU A 35 3.78 -9.73 -11.18
CA GLU A 35 4.01 -8.80 -10.08
C GLU A 35 3.14 -9.13 -8.86
N ILE A 36 1.86 -9.43 -9.09
CA ILE A 36 0.94 -9.79 -8.00
C ILE A 36 1.40 -11.07 -7.28
N LYS A 37 1.80 -12.10 -8.03
CA LYS A 37 2.35 -13.35 -7.46
C LYS A 37 3.63 -13.07 -6.68
N ARG A 38 4.50 -12.21 -7.21
CA ARG A 38 5.76 -11.83 -6.55
C ARG A 38 5.52 -11.13 -5.21
N ARG A 39 4.61 -10.15 -5.15
CA ARG A 39 4.24 -9.47 -3.89
C ARG A 39 3.66 -10.42 -2.85
N LYS A 40 2.83 -11.39 -3.29
CA LYS A 40 2.33 -12.46 -2.39
C LYS A 40 3.46 -13.34 -1.86
N LYS A 41 4.39 -13.76 -2.73
CA LYS A 41 5.56 -14.57 -2.33
C LYS A 41 6.46 -13.82 -1.35
N ALA A 42 6.72 -12.54 -1.60
CA ALA A 42 7.48 -11.68 -0.71
C ALA A 42 6.86 -11.60 0.69
N PHE A 43 5.54 -11.40 0.76
CA PHE A 43 4.81 -11.40 2.03
C PHE A 43 4.88 -12.75 2.76
N ILE A 44 4.65 -13.86 2.06
CA ILE A 44 4.74 -15.21 2.66
C ILE A 44 6.16 -15.46 3.19
N SER A 45 7.18 -15.12 2.40
CA SER A 45 8.57 -15.25 2.79
C SER A 45 8.87 -14.44 4.06
N LEU A 46 8.40 -13.19 4.13
CA LEU A 46 8.54 -12.36 5.32
C LEU A 46 7.95 -13.06 6.55
N CYS A 47 6.71 -13.56 6.46
CA CYS A 47 6.02 -14.20 7.58
C CYS A 47 6.70 -15.49 8.05
N ILE A 48 7.14 -16.34 7.12
CA ILE A 48 7.86 -17.58 7.46
C ILE A 48 9.14 -17.24 8.21
N PHE A 49 9.96 -16.35 7.67
CA PHE A 49 11.25 -16.02 8.28
C PHE A 49 11.10 -15.19 9.56
N PHE A 50 10.03 -14.42 9.71
CA PHE A 50 9.65 -13.83 10.99
C PHE A 50 9.39 -14.90 12.06
N GLY A 51 8.61 -15.93 11.71
CA GLY A 51 8.37 -17.07 12.60
C GLY A 51 9.66 -17.81 12.95
N VAL A 52 10.53 -18.04 11.97
CA VAL A 52 11.87 -18.63 12.19
C VAL A 52 12.71 -17.77 13.13
N GLY A 53 12.74 -16.45 12.94
CA GLY A 53 13.46 -15.52 13.80
C GLY A 53 12.94 -15.53 15.24
N LEU A 54 11.62 -15.56 15.43
CA LEU A 54 11.00 -15.71 16.76
C LEU A 54 11.41 -17.04 17.41
N LEU A 55 11.23 -18.17 16.72
CA LEU A 55 11.57 -19.50 17.24
C LEU A 55 13.06 -19.62 17.57
N PHE A 56 13.93 -19.14 16.68
CA PHE A 56 15.36 -19.07 16.92
C PHE A 56 15.65 -18.32 18.22
N THR A 57 15.02 -17.16 18.41
CA THR A 57 15.28 -16.36 19.61
C THR A 57 14.79 -17.04 20.89
N LEU A 58 13.61 -17.69 20.84
CA LEU A 58 13.07 -18.44 21.97
C LEU A 58 13.95 -19.65 22.35
N LEU A 59 14.46 -20.39 21.37
CA LEU A 59 15.26 -21.59 21.58
C LEU A 59 16.68 -21.28 22.09
N PHE A 60 17.33 -20.25 21.56
CA PHE A 60 18.74 -19.97 21.84
C PHE A 60 18.97 -19.02 23.02
N PHE A 61 18.00 -18.15 23.34
CA PHE A 61 18.18 -17.11 24.36
C PHE A 61 17.33 -17.33 25.62
N ASN A 62 16.57 -18.42 25.72
CA ASN A 62 15.70 -18.75 26.87
C ASN A 62 14.83 -17.56 27.34
N TYR A 63 14.37 -16.73 26.39
CA TYR A 63 13.55 -15.57 26.74
C TYR A 63 12.20 -15.99 27.28
N GLN A 64 11.80 -15.38 28.40
CA GLN A 64 10.51 -15.57 29.04
C GLN A 64 9.44 -14.77 28.29
N ILE A 65 9.11 -15.21 27.08
CA ILE A 65 7.99 -14.65 26.32
C ILE A 65 6.80 -15.57 26.53
N SER A 66 5.70 -15.01 27.04
CA SER A 66 4.44 -15.73 27.16
C SER A 66 3.97 -16.22 25.79
N PHE A 67 3.52 -17.47 25.71
CA PHE A 67 2.88 -18.02 24.50
C PHE A 67 1.73 -17.13 23.99
N GLY A 68 1.03 -16.41 24.89
CA GLY A 68 0.00 -15.45 24.51
C GLY A 68 0.51 -14.31 23.61
N ILE A 69 1.72 -13.80 23.86
CA ILE A 69 2.34 -12.76 23.02
C ILE A 69 2.71 -13.33 21.66
N VAL A 70 3.24 -14.55 21.61
CA VAL A 70 3.56 -15.24 20.36
C VAL A 70 2.31 -15.42 19.51
N TYR A 71 1.22 -15.93 20.08
CA TYR A 71 -0.06 -16.07 19.37
C TYR A 71 -0.63 -14.73 18.90
N MET A 72 -0.50 -13.67 19.71
CA MET A 72 -0.93 -12.32 19.31
C MET A 72 -0.17 -11.83 18.07
N LEU A 73 1.17 -11.98 18.04
CA LEU A 73 1.99 -11.58 16.90
C LEU A 73 1.63 -12.36 15.62
N PHE A 74 1.43 -13.67 15.73
CA PHE A 74 0.96 -14.47 14.60
C PHE A 74 -0.45 -14.07 14.16
N GLY A 75 -1.35 -13.76 15.09
CA GLY A 75 -2.69 -13.24 14.79
C GLY A 75 -2.64 -11.94 13.98
N VAL A 76 -1.79 -10.99 14.38
CA VAL A 76 -1.57 -9.73 13.65
C VAL A 76 -1.00 -10.00 12.25
N LEU A 77 -0.04 -10.91 12.11
CA LEU A 77 0.52 -11.28 10.80
C LEU A 77 -0.51 -11.97 9.90
N LEU A 78 -1.34 -12.85 10.43
CA LEU A 78 -2.41 -13.49 9.67
C LEU A 78 -3.45 -12.45 9.20
N LEU A 79 -3.88 -11.56 10.10
CA LEU A 79 -4.85 -10.51 9.78
C LEU A 79 -4.30 -9.58 8.68
N THR A 80 -3.06 -9.10 8.85
CA THR A 80 -2.40 -8.25 7.85
C THR A 80 -2.19 -8.99 6.53
N GLY A 81 -1.93 -10.30 6.55
CA GLY A 81 -1.84 -11.14 5.37
C GLY A 81 -3.15 -11.25 4.60
N ILE A 82 -4.26 -11.53 5.30
CA ILE A 82 -5.59 -11.57 4.71
C ILE A 82 -5.93 -10.24 4.04
N LEU A 83 -5.71 -9.12 4.73
CA LEU A 83 -5.95 -7.77 4.21
C LEU A 83 -5.08 -7.48 2.98
N THR A 84 -3.79 -7.81 3.04
CA THR A 84 -2.84 -7.62 1.94
C THR A 84 -3.22 -8.43 0.72
N PHE A 85 -3.60 -9.70 0.90
CA PHE A 85 -3.95 -10.58 -0.22
C PHE A 85 -5.26 -10.16 -0.87
N ARG A 86 -6.24 -9.73 -0.07
CA ARG A 86 -7.49 -9.15 -0.56
C ARG A 86 -7.23 -7.85 -1.33
N PHE A 87 -6.36 -6.99 -0.83
CA PHE A 87 -5.95 -5.78 -1.53
C PHE A 87 -5.28 -6.11 -2.88
N LEU A 88 -4.30 -7.01 -2.91
CA LEU A 88 -3.61 -7.43 -4.13
C LEU A 88 -4.56 -8.09 -5.13
N SER A 89 -5.52 -8.89 -4.68
CA SER A 89 -6.54 -9.51 -5.53
C SER A 89 -7.44 -8.46 -6.19
N ASN A 90 -7.85 -7.43 -5.45
CA ASN A 90 -8.58 -6.31 -6.03
C ASN A 90 -7.70 -5.50 -6.99
N PHE A 91 -6.44 -5.26 -6.62
CA PHE A 91 -5.49 -4.51 -7.43
C PHE A 91 -5.20 -5.20 -8.77
N ALA A 92 -5.15 -6.53 -8.80
CA ALA A 92 -4.97 -7.33 -10.01
C ALA A 92 -6.07 -7.13 -11.07
N LYS A 93 -7.21 -6.56 -10.69
CA LYS A 93 -8.35 -6.26 -11.58
C LYS A 93 -8.31 -4.84 -12.15
N ASN A 94 -7.23 -4.10 -11.90
CA ASN A 94 -7.08 -2.76 -12.44
C ASN A 94 -6.69 -2.83 -13.92
N ILE A 95 -7.35 -1.98 -14.71
CA ILE A 95 -7.09 -1.77 -16.13
C ILE A 95 -6.75 -0.29 -16.33
N LEU A 96 -5.69 -0.03 -17.07
CA LEU A 96 -5.24 1.32 -17.42
C LEU A 96 -5.55 1.56 -18.90
N PHE A 97 -6.29 2.62 -19.17
CA PHE A 97 -6.56 3.13 -20.50
C PHE A 97 -5.81 4.45 -20.68
N ILE A 98 -5.13 4.58 -21.82
CA ILE A 98 -4.48 5.82 -22.20
C ILE A 98 -5.01 6.22 -23.58
N ASP A 99 -5.47 7.46 -23.66
CA ASP A 99 -5.87 8.15 -24.88
C ASP A 99 -5.04 9.44 -25.02
N ASN A 100 -5.14 10.12 -26.16
CA ASN A 100 -4.37 11.30 -26.51
C ASN A 100 -4.45 12.43 -25.47
N ASN A 101 -5.57 12.52 -24.73
CA ASN A 101 -5.80 13.61 -23.77
C ASN A 101 -5.94 13.14 -22.32
N LYS A 102 -6.07 11.84 -22.06
CA LYS A 102 -6.46 11.34 -20.74
C LYS A 102 -5.81 10.00 -20.40
N ILE A 103 -5.53 9.83 -19.12
CA ILE A 103 -5.18 8.54 -18.51
C ILE A 103 -6.30 8.15 -17.57
N ILE A 104 -6.84 6.94 -17.73
CA ILE A 104 -7.94 6.41 -16.93
C ILE A 104 -7.52 5.09 -16.32
N LEU A 105 -7.57 4.99 -14.99
CA LEU A 105 -7.39 3.75 -14.25
C LEU A 105 -8.73 3.33 -13.71
N THR A 106 -9.18 2.14 -14.11
CA THR A 106 -10.46 1.59 -13.70
C THR A 106 -10.30 0.22 -13.04
N ASN A 107 -11.24 -0.07 -12.16
CA ASN A 107 -11.50 -1.38 -11.60
C ASN A 107 -13.03 -1.54 -11.59
N SER A 108 -13.53 -2.78 -11.54
CA SER A 108 -14.93 -3.19 -11.40
C SER A 108 -15.85 -2.35 -10.48
N LYS A 109 -15.30 -1.48 -9.61
CA LYS A 109 -16.07 -0.63 -8.69
C LYS A 109 -15.70 0.86 -8.72
N ASN A 110 -14.56 1.26 -9.29
CA ASN A 110 -14.11 2.66 -9.25
C ASN A 110 -13.32 3.00 -10.51
N SER A 111 -13.45 4.24 -10.96
CA SER A 111 -12.58 4.83 -11.97
C SER A 111 -11.93 6.10 -11.42
N SER A 112 -10.68 6.31 -11.83
CA SER A 112 -9.94 7.55 -11.64
C SER A 112 -9.39 7.97 -12.99
N ALA A 113 -9.49 9.26 -13.31
CA ALA A 113 -8.99 9.79 -14.57
C ALA A 113 -8.20 11.08 -14.32
N ILE A 114 -7.21 11.33 -15.17
CA ILE A 114 -6.41 12.55 -15.19
C ILE A 114 -6.27 13.02 -16.65
N ASN A 115 -6.40 14.32 -16.86
CA ASN A 115 -6.16 14.95 -18.16
C ASN A 115 -4.66 15.19 -18.33
N LEU A 116 -4.10 14.82 -19.47
CA LEU A 116 -2.68 14.98 -19.77
C LEU A 116 -2.25 16.46 -19.80
N CYS A 117 -3.09 17.35 -20.32
CA CYS A 117 -2.85 18.80 -20.37
C CYS A 117 -2.75 19.47 -18.99
N GLU A 118 -3.24 18.82 -17.93
CA GLU A 118 -3.16 19.36 -16.57
C GLU A 118 -1.93 18.85 -15.81
N VAL A 119 -1.19 17.89 -16.38
CA VAL A 119 0.00 17.32 -15.76
C VAL A 119 1.06 18.42 -15.67
N TYR A 120 1.64 18.61 -14.49
CA TYR A 120 2.77 19.53 -14.31
C TYR A 120 4.04 18.82 -13.82
N LYS A 121 3.91 17.58 -13.37
CA LYS A 121 5.03 16.79 -12.86
C LYS A 121 4.80 15.31 -13.02
N ILE A 122 5.85 14.61 -13.44
CA ILE A 122 5.93 13.15 -13.47
C ILE A 122 7.13 12.71 -12.64
N ARG A 123 6.97 11.65 -11.85
CA ARG A 123 8.07 10.96 -11.20
C ARG A 123 8.05 9.49 -11.59
N ILE A 124 9.17 9.03 -12.13
CA ILE A 124 9.36 7.64 -12.54
C ILE A 124 10.28 7.00 -11.50
N LYS A 125 9.73 6.04 -10.77
CA LYS A 125 10.48 5.29 -9.76
C LYS A 125 10.99 4.01 -10.42
N ARG A 126 12.32 3.87 -10.50
CA ARG A 126 13.00 2.70 -11.05
C ARG A 126 13.54 1.81 -9.93
N ARG A 127 13.61 0.51 -10.18
CA ARG A 127 14.29 -0.47 -9.34
C ARG A 127 15.80 -0.30 -9.45
N THR A 128 16.54 -0.99 -8.59
CA THR A 128 18.00 -1.09 -8.67
C THR A 128 18.50 -1.67 -9.99
N ASN A 129 17.71 -2.49 -10.68
CA ASN A 129 18.04 -3.03 -12.00
C ASN A 129 17.59 -2.12 -13.17
N GLY A 130 17.12 -0.90 -12.91
CA GLY A 130 16.70 0.08 -13.92
C GLY A 130 15.25 -0.06 -14.42
N ALA A 131 14.60 -1.21 -14.20
CA ALA A 131 13.22 -1.40 -14.63
C ALA A 131 12.25 -0.52 -13.83
N ILE A 132 11.19 -0.02 -14.48
CA ILE A 132 10.20 0.84 -13.85
C ILE A 132 9.43 0.04 -12.78
N ARG A 133 9.30 0.64 -11.59
CA ARG A 133 8.47 0.14 -10.50
C ARG A 133 7.10 0.79 -10.53
N GLU A 134 7.11 2.11 -10.60
CA GLU A 134 5.94 2.97 -10.38
C GLU A 134 6.11 4.27 -11.17
N ILE A 135 5.00 4.79 -11.70
CA ILE A 135 4.92 6.13 -12.29
C ILE A 135 3.92 6.95 -11.47
N TYR A 136 4.35 8.13 -11.05
CA TYR A 136 3.54 9.10 -10.32
C TYR A 136 3.31 10.31 -11.20
N ILE A 137 2.07 10.76 -11.32
CA ILE A 137 1.67 11.87 -12.19
C ILE A 137 0.88 12.87 -11.34
N TRP A 138 1.32 14.13 -11.31
CA TRP A 138 0.61 15.20 -10.60
C TRP A 138 -0.07 16.13 -11.60
N SER A 139 -1.37 16.36 -11.42
CA SER A 139 -2.14 17.37 -12.15
C SER A 139 -2.33 18.64 -11.31
N LYS A 140 -2.39 19.79 -11.98
CA LYS A 140 -2.55 21.13 -11.39
C LYS A 140 -3.79 21.20 -10.49
N ASN A 141 -4.88 20.53 -10.88
CA ASN A 141 -6.18 20.59 -10.21
C ASN A 141 -6.66 19.23 -9.68
N GLY A 142 -5.75 18.28 -9.51
CA GLY A 142 -6.08 16.89 -9.24
C GLY A 142 -5.31 16.26 -8.10
N LYS A 143 -5.78 15.08 -7.70
CA LYS A 143 -4.95 14.19 -6.89
C LYS A 143 -3.78 13.66 -7.72
N PRO A 144 -2.65 13.32 -7.08
CA PRO A 144 -1.62 12.51 -7.73
C PRO A 144 -2.24 11.21 -8.24
N PHE A 145 -1.94 10.88 -9.49
CA PHE A 145 -2.31 9.64 -10.13
C PHE A 145 -1.13 8.67 -10.06
N PHE A 146 -1.41 7.41 -9.72
CA PHE A 146 -0.39 6.41 -9.41
C PHE A 146 -0.57 5.17 -10.28
N ILE A 147 0.45 4.84 -11.05
CA ILE A 147 0.48 3.68 -11.93
C ILE A 147 1.51 2.71 -11.37
N SER A 148 1.06 1.51 -10.98
CA SER A 148 1.94 0.45 -10.46
C SER A 148 1.48 -0.94 -10.91
N ALA A 149 2.41 -1.88 -10.90
CA ALA A 149 2.22 -3.28 -11.28
C ALA A 149 1.85 -3.56 -12.75
N PHE A 150 2.19 -2.67 -13.68
CA PHE A 150 2.10 -2.91 -15.13
C PHE A 150 3.47 -3.34 -15.69
N GLU A 151 4.19 -4.22 -14.98
CA GLU A 151 5.60 -4.58 -15.27
C GLU A 151 5.90 -4.96 -16.72
N ASN A 152 4.96 -5.60 -17.41
CA ASN A 152 5.16 -6.08 -18.77
C ASN A 152 5.09 -4.95 -19.81
N ASP A 153 4.47 -3.83 -19.46
CA ASP A 153 4.09 -2.76 -20.39
C ASP A 153 4.65 -1.39 -19.98
N PHE A 154 5.43 -1.32 -18.90
CA PHE A 154 5.84 -0.05 -18.33
C PHE A 154 6.63 0.85 -19.28
N ASP A 155 7.55 0.29 -20.07
CA ASP A 155 8.34 1.08 -21.01
C ASP A 155 7.44 1.68 -22.12
N ARG A 156 6.41 0.91 -22.53
CA ARG A 156 5.40 1.39 -23.49
C ARG A 156 4.49 2.46 -22.88
N ILE A 157 4.06 2.25 -21.63
CA ILE A 157 3.25 3.21 -20.87
C ILE A 157 4.02 4.52 -20.66
N GLU A 158 5.29 4.44 -20.22
CA GLU A 158 6.18 5.59 -20.05
C GLU A 158 6.26 6.40 -21.34
N LYS A 159 6.57 5.74 -22.46
CA LYS A 159 6.69 6.40 -23.75
C LYS A 159 5.39 7.10 -24.17
N ILE A 160 4.25 6.43 -24.10
CA ILE A 160 2.95 7.03 -24.48
C ILE A 160 2.63 8.25 -23.61
N ILE A 161 2.92 8.18 -22.31
CA ILE A 161 2.65 9.30 -21.39
C ILE A 161 3.57 10.48 -21.72
N ILE A 162 4.86 10.24 -21.90
CA ILE A 162 5.85 11.29 -22.21
C ILE A 162 5.55 11.95 -23.56
N ASP A 163 5.17 11.16 -24.56
CA ASP A 163 4.82 11.67 -25.89
C ASP A 163 3.51 12.50 -25.88
N GLY A 164 2.63 12.29 -24.88
CA GLY A 164 1.33 12.92 -24.76
C GLY A 164 1.25 14.14 -23.81
N ILE A 165 2.36 14.56 -23.19
CA ILE A 165 2.40 15.71 -22.27
C ILE A 165 3.10 16.92 -22.88
N ASP A 166 2.84 18.10 -22.31
CA ASP A 166 3.53 19.33 -22.70
C ASP A 166 5.04 19.27 -22.34
N LYS A 167 5.86 19.96 -23.13
CA LYS A 167 7.34 19.93 -23.01
C LYS A 167 7.87 20.57 -21.73
N ASP A 168 7.07 21.39 -21.05
CA ASP A 168 7.42 22.09 -19.81
C ASP A 168 7.16 21.25 -18.54
N VAL A 169 6.62 20.05 -18.68
CA VAL A 169 6.36 19.15 -17.55
C VAL A 169 7.66 18.66 -16.91
N LEU A 170 7.76 18.81 -15.58
CA LEU A 170 8.92 18.33 -14.83
C LEU A 170 8.91 16.80 -14.72
N ILE A 171 9.84 16.13 -15.39
CA ILE A 171 10.06 14.68 -15.28
C ILE A 171 11.24 14.42 -14.33
N LYS A 172 11.00 13.66 -13.26
CA LYS A 172 12.05 13.26 -12.30
C LYS A 172 12.16 11.74 -12.20
N GLU A 173 13.35 11.21 -12.42
CA GLU A 173 13.64 9.81 -12.12
C GLU A 173 14.18 9.64 -10.70
N VAL A 174 13.80 8.54 -10.05
CA VAL A 174 14.30 8.14 -8.73
C VAL A 174 14.55 6.65 -8.73
N VAL A 175 15.76 6.25 -8.36
CA VAL A 175 16.12 4.84 -8.21
C VAL A 175 15.89 4.39 -6.77
N GLU A 176 15.40 3.17 -6.58
CA GLU A 176 15.28 2.56 -5.27
C GLU A 176 16.66 2.40 -4.60
N PRO A 177 16.81 2.82 -3.33
CA PRO A 177 18.10 2.73 -2.64
C PRO A 177 18.47 1.29 -2.25
N LEU A 178 17.49 0.37 -2.25
CA LEU A 178 17.67 -1.02 -1.86
C LEU A 178 17.09 -1.93 -2.92
N ASN A 179 17.73 -3.09 -3.11
CA ASN A 179 17.21 -4.13 -4.00
C ASN A 179 16.15 -4.97 -3.28
N PHE A 180 14.92 -4.45 -3.26
CA PHE A 180 13.75 -5.15 -2.71
C PHE A 180 13.38 -6.43 -3.47
N ASP A 181 13.98 -6.65 -4.64
CA ASP A 181 13.71 -7.79 -5.50
C ASP A 181 14.71 -8.94 -5.31
N HIS A 182 15.75 -8.71 -4.48
CA HIS A 182 16.71 -9.73 -4.13
C HIS A 182 16.04 -10.87 -3.36
N PHE A 183 16.34 -12.12 -3.72
CA PHE A 183 15.66 -13.30 -3.17
C PHE A 183 15.81 -13.43 -1.65
N LEU A 184 16.92 -12.94 -1.08
CA LEU A 184 17.18 -12.92 0.37
C LEU A 184 16.60 -11.72 1.11
N PHE A 185 16.09 -10.69 0.42
CA PHE A 185 15.67 -9.45 1.09
C PHE A 185 14.58 -9.71 2.14
N TYR A 186 13.47 -10.32 1.74
CA TYR A 186 12.35 -10.63 2.65
C TYR A 186 12.67 -11.73 3.67
N PRO A 187 13.43 -12.80 3.34
CA PRO A 187 13.96 -13.72 4.34
C PRO A 187 14.76 -13.03 5.45
N ILE A 188 15.77 -12.23 5.10
CA ILE A 188 16.62 -11.54 6.08
C ILE A 188 15.79 -10.54 6.87
N PHE A 189 14.97 -9.73 6.19
CA PHE A 189 14.13 -8.76 6.87
C PHE A 189 13.11 -9.42 7.83
N GLY A 190 12.51 -10.54 7.42
CA GLY A 190 11.64 -11.34 8.27
C GLY A 190 12.37 -11.86 9.51
N LEU A 191 13.55 -12.48 9.33
CA LEU A 191 14.35 -12.99 10.43
C LEU A 191 14.73 -11.89 11.41
N CYS A 192 15.28 -10.77 10.91
CA CYS A 192 15.66 -9.62 11.73
C CYS A 192 14.46 -9.06 12.51
N THR A 193 13.30 -8.89 11.86
CA THR A 193 12.10 -8.38 12.53
C THR A 193 11.56 -9.35 13.56
N GLY A 194 11.64 -10.66 13.33
CA GLY A 194 11.31 -11.69 14.32
C GLY A 194 12.21 -11.62 15.56
N VAL A 195 13.53 -11.58 15.36
CA VAL A 195 14.52 -11.46 16.45
C VAL A 195 14.32 -10.17 17.24
N LEU A 196 14.20 -9.03 16.56
CA LEU A 196 13.96 -7.74 17.19
C LEU A 196 12.64 -7.70 17.98
N SER A 197 11.59 -8.36 17.47
CA SER A 197 10.32 -8.46 18.20
C SER A 197 10.49 -9.26 19.49
N ALA A 198 11.17 -10.41 19.43
CA ALA A 198 11.45 -11.21 20.64
C ALA A 198 12.29 -10.43 21.66
N LEU A 199 13.35 -9.74 21.20
CA LEU A 199 14.18 -8.88 22.06
C LEU A 199 13.36 -7.76 22.71
N PHE A 200 12.47 -7.11 21.94
CA PHE A 200 11.60 -6.06 22.44
C PHE A 200 10.68 -6.56 23.56
N PHE A 201 10.00 -7.69 23.36
CA PHE A 201 9.11 -8.24 24.39
C PHE A 201 9.87 -8.77 25.61
N ASN A 202 11.04 -9.40 25.41
CA ASN A 202 11.88 -9.81 26.53
C ASN A 202 12.37 -8.60 27.35
N THR A 203 12.71 -7.50 26.67
CA THR A 203 13.09 -6.25 27.36
C THR A 203 11.94 -5.69 28.17
N ILE A 204 10.71 -5.69 27.61
CA ILE A 204 9.51 -5.25 28.35
C ILE A 204 9.22 -6.15 29.55
N PHE A 205 9.35 -7.47 29.40
CA PHE A 205 9.05 -8.41 30.48
C PHE A 205 10.02 -8.27 31.66
N ASN A 206 11.30 -7.96 31.37
CA ASN A 206 12.33 -7.76 32.38
C ASN A 206 12.51 -6.29 32.79
N ALA A 207 11.74 -5.38 32.20
CA ALA A 207 11.83 -3.96 32.50
C ALA A 207 11.24 -3.67 33.87
N ASN A 208 11.87 -2.74 34.60
CA ASN A 208 11.23 -2.16 35.78
C ASN A 208 10.03 -1.30 35.35
N ILE A 209 9.14 -0.99 36.30
CA ILE A 209 7.94 -0.18 36.04
C ILE A 209 8.29 1.18 35.41
N GLN A 210 9.45 1.76 35.74
CA GLN A 210 9.89 3.04 35.17
C GLN A 210 10.19 2.95 33.68
N ILE A 211 10.90 1.91 33.23
CA ILE A 211 11.20 1.69 31.80
C ILE A 211 9.90 1.39 31.03
N ILE A 212 8.98 0.62 31.61
CA ILE A 212 7.66 0.37 31.02
C ILE A 212 6.90 1.68 30.86
N ASN A 213 6.87 2.54 31.89
CA ASN A 213 6.20 3.83 31.84
C ASN A 213 6.81 4.77 30.79
N ILE A 214 8.15 4.83 30.68
CA ILE A 214 8.83 5.60 29.63
C ILE A 214 8.44 5.07 28.24
N ALA A 215 8.44 3.76 28.03
CA ALA A 215 8.05 3.15 26.76
C ALA A 215 6.58 3.44 26.40
N LEU A 216 5.68 3.40 27.38
CA LEU A 216 4.26 3.75 27.20
C LEU A 216 4.09 5.23 26.82
N ILE A 217 4.82 6.14 27.49
CA ILE A 217 4.80 7.58 27.15
C ILE A 217 5.28 7.80 25.71
N ILE A 218 6.38 7.16 25.30
CA ILE A 218 6.89 7.25 23.92
C ILE A 218 5.84 6.71 22.93
N ALA A 219 5.21 5.58 23.23
CA ALA A 219 4.16 4.99 22.40
C ALA A 219 2.93 5.92 22.28
N CYS A 220 2.52 6.58 23.38
CA CYS A 220 1.46 7.59 23.38
C CYS A 220 1.79 8.76 22.45
N ILE A 221 2.96 9.37 22.62
CA ILE A 221 3.40 10.51 21.80
C ILE A 221 3.42 10.08 20.32
N TYR A 222 3.99 8.92 20.03
CA TYR A 222 4.05 8.40 18.67
C TYR A 222 2.65 8.17 18.07
N ALA A 223 1.74 7.50 18.79
CA ALA A 223 0.38 7.24 18.32
C ALA A 223 -0.41 8.54 18.11
N PHE A 224 -0.26 9.53 19.01
CA PHE A 224 -0.91 10.83 18.89
C PHE A 224 -0.43 11.62 17.66
N VAL A 225 0.90 11.74 17.49
CA VAL A 225 1.51 12.41 16.33
C VAL A 225 1.13 11.71 15.04
N LEU A 226 1.15 10.38 15.01
CA LEU A 226 0.74 9.59 13.85
C LEU A 226 -0.76 9.79 13.54
N GLY A 227 -1.62 9.85 14.56
CA GLY A 227 -3.04 10.12 14.41
C GLY A 227 -3.31 11.50 13.78
N ILE A 228 -2.64 12.55 14.29
CA ILE A 228 -2.69 13.90 13.69
C ILE A 228 -2.19 13.87 12.25
N PHE A 229 -1.09 13.18 11.97
CA PHE A 229 -0.55 13.04 10.62
C PHE A 229 -1.57 12.43 9.67
N PHE A 230 -2.31 11.38 10.08
CA PHE A 230 -3.36 10.78 9.26
C PHE A 230 -4.52 11.75 8.98
N ILE A 231 -4.95 12.54 9.97
CA ILE A 231 -6.00 13.54 9.80
C ILE A 231 -5.57 14.66 8.84
N LEU A 232 -4.34 15.17 8.98
CA LEU A 232 -3.86 16.31 8.19
C LEU A 232 -3.37 15.92 6.80
N LYS A 233 -2.51 14.90 6.69
CA LYS A 233 -1.86 14.52 5.43
C LYS A 233 -2.64 13.48 4.63
N LYS A 234 -3.56 12.75 5.25
CA LYS A 234 -4.46 11.78 4.60
C LYS A 234 -3.72 10.82 3.65
N PRO A 235 -2.72 10.07 4.17
CA PRO A 235 -1.84 9.25 3.34
C PRO A 235 -2.57 8.16 2.55
N MET A 236 -3.66 7.58 3.07
CA MET A 236 -4.45 6.56 2.35
C MET A 236 -5.24 7.18 1.20
N PHE A 237 -5.89 8.32 1.43
CA PHE A 237 -6.61 9.09 0.40
C PHE A 237 -5.70 9.57 -0.74
N SER A 238 -4.45 9.93 -0.42
CA SER A 238 -3.45 10.34 -1.42
C SER A 238 -3.05 9.19 -2.36
N ARG A 239 -3.21 7.94 -1.91
CA ARG A 239 -2.84 6.72 -2.63
C ARG A 239 -4.05 5.95 -3.20
N SER A 240 -5.27 6.39 -2.89
CA SER A 240 -6.49 5.72 -3.33
C SER A 240 -7.14 6.45 -4.49
N ALA A 241 -7.56 5.68 -5.50
CA ALA A 241 -8.42 6.16 -6.60
C ALA A 241 -9.78 6.69 -6.10
N LYS A 242 -10.18 6.38 -4.86
CA LYS A 242 -11.42 6.90 -4.27
C LYS A 242 -11.27 8.33 -3.76
N LYS A 243 -12.31 9.13 -3.95
CA LYS A 243 -12.47 10.48 -3.36
C LYS A 243 -12.87 10.47 -1.88
N ASN A 244 -12.77 9.35 -1.16
CA ASN A 244 -13.30 9.24 0.20
C ASN A 244 -12.18 9.23 1.25
N ALA A 245 -12.02 10.32 2.01
CA ALA A 245 -11.01 10.50 3.05
C ALA A 245 -11.38 9.87 4.40
N ILE A 246 -12.55 9.22 4.49
CA ILE A 246 -13.11 8.68 5.73
C ILE A 246 -12.15 7.70 6.42
N ALA A 247 -11.46 6.85 5.65
CA ALA A 247 -10.53 5.87 6.21
C ALA A 247 -9.37 6.54 6.97
N ASP A 248 -8.80 7.63 6.43
CA ASP A 248 -7.73 8.38 7.11
C ASP A 248 -8.23 9.01 8.41
N TYR A 249 -9.44 9.57 8.42
CA TYR A 249 -10.03 10.14 9.64
C TYR A 249 -10.33 9.07 10.70
N ILE A 250 -10.88 7.92 10.30
CA ILE A 250 -11.13 6.81 11.22
C ILE A 250 -9.81 6.32 11.82
N PHE A 251 -8.79 6.07 10.99
CA PHE A 251 -7.48 5.66 11.49
C PHE A 251 -6.86 6.71 12.42
N GLY A 252 -6.92 7.99 12.04
CA GLY A 252 -6.42 9.08 12.85
C GLY A 252 -7.12 9.19 14.21
N ALA A 253 -8.45 9.12 14.22
CA ALA A 253 -9.23 9.17 15.45
C ALA A 253 -8.97 7.96 16.36
N ILE A 254 -8.88 6.75 15.79
CA ILE A 254 -8.54 5.53 16.54
C ILE A 254 -7.15 5.68 17.17
N LEU A 255 -6.14 6.16 16.45
CA LEU A 255 -4.78 6.34 16.98
C LEU A 255 -4.73 7.38 18.11
N ILE A 256 -5.44 8.50 17.97
CA ILE A 256 -5.56 9.52 19.03
C ILE A 256 -6.27 8.92 20.24
N PHE A 257 -7.37 8.21 20.04
CA PHE A 257 -8.08 7.54 21.14
C PHE A 257 -7.18 6.52 21.85
N PHE A 258 -6.47 5.66 21.11
CA PHE A 258 -5.50 4.74 21.69
C PHE A 258 -4.40 5.46 22.47
N SER A 259 -3.89 6.59 21.97
CA SER A 259 -2.88 7.36 22.70
C SER A 259 -3.40 7.88 24.06
N ILE A 260 -4.66 8.31 24.12
CA ILE A 260 -5.30 8.75 25.36
C ILE A 260 -5.48 7.57 26.31
N VAL A 261 -5.97 6.43 25.80
CA VAL A 261 -6.17 5.22 26.62
C VAL A 261 -4.85 4.71 27.19
N ILE A 262 -3.79 4.62 26.38
CA ILE A 262 -2.47 4.18 26.84
C ILE A 262 -1.93 5.17 27.89
N PHE A 263 -2.13 6.47 27.69
CA PHE A 263 -1.70 7.49 28.66
C PHE A 263 -2.43 7.36 30.00
N LEU A 264 -3.75 7.12 29.97
CA LEU A 264 -4.56 6.95 31.19
C LEU A 264 -4.28 5.63 31.93
N ILE A 265 -3.86 4.57 31.22
CA ILE A 265 -3.50 3.29 31.83
C ILE A 265 -2.05 3.29 32.34
N GLY A 266 -1.17 4.06 31.70
CA GLY A 266 0.25 4.14 32.01
C GLY A 266 0.62 5.16 33.10
N MET A 267 -0.33 5.97 33.57
CA MET A 267 -0.22 6.82 34.77
C MET A 267 -0.99 6.22 35.94
#